data_AF-A0A517W559-F1
#
_entry.id   AF-A0A517W559-F1
#
_cell.length_a   1.000
_cell.length_b   1.000
_cell.length_c   1.000
_cell.angle_alpha   90.00
_cell.angle_beta   90.00
_cell.angle_gamma   90.00
#
_symmetry.space_group_name_H-M   'P 1'
#
loop_
_entity.id
_entity.type
_entity.pdbx_description
1 polymer ?
#
loop_
_entity_poly.entity_id
_entity_poly.type
_entity_poly.pdbx_seq_one_letter_code
_entity_poly.pdbx_strand_id
1 'polypeptide(L)'
;MTLSGPWCPGWQDRFRNIIQQMGYDHAFDYVISHQEMSFGKMYGMIHKAAGEEGANSICLRHFIEVYYLDAEREGKLREAFMEALVRSFCQFMRSGWSMGKKVRERRIDVFSRWESPSYISSLDWSYEEWERCKEGVWAEIEQLNPPPEWCPLCCQDTVLQQAFENHWPQT
;
A
#
# COMPACT_ATOMS: atom_id res chain seq x y z
N MET A 1 35.87 -1.96 -0.34
CA MET A 1 34.76 -1.30 -1.05
C MET A 1 33.50 -1.60 -0.26
N THR A 2 32.91 -0.59 0.37
CA THR A 2 31.57 -0.71 0.93
C THR A 2 30.59 -0.79 -0.24
N LEU A 3 29.82 -1.86 -0.33
CA LEU A 3 28.71 -1.95 -1.28
C LEU A 3 27.70 -0.86 -0.88
N SER A 4 27.62 0.22 -1.67
CA SER A 4 26.62 1.26 -1.54
C SER A 4 25.60 1.10 -2.67
N GLY A 5 24.33 1.02 -2.30
CA GLY A 5 23.24 0.79 -3.22
C GLY A 5 21.95 0.48 -2.45
N PRO A 6 20.78 0.63 -3.10
CA PRO A 6 19.49 0.45 -2.45
C PRO A 6 19.37 -0.95 -1.84
N TRP A 7 19.73 -1.99 -2.59
CA TRP A 7 19.57 -3.38 -2.17
C TRP A 7 20.77 -3.94 -1.38
N CYS A 8 21.67 -3.08 -0.90
CA CYS A 8 22.78 -3.54 -0.07
C CYS A 8 22.28 -4.05 1.28
N PRO A 9 22.91 -5.08 1.88
CA PRO A 9 22.53 -5.61 3.20
C PRO A 9 22.28 -4.51 4.25
N GLY A 10 21.30 -4.70 5.12
CA GLY A 10 20.91 -3.72 6.15
C GLY A 10 20.05 -2.55 5.64
N TRP A 11 19.48 -2.63 4.42
CA TRP A 11 18.60 -1.57 3.90
C TRP A 11 17.34 -1.38 4.76
N GLN A 12 16.82 -2.46 5.35
CA GLN A 12 15.67 -2.42 6.26
C GLN A 12 15.98 -1.56 7.49
N ASP A 13 17.14 -1.77 8.12
CA ASP A 13 17.57 -1.00 9.29
C ASP A 13 17.80 0.47 8.94
N ARG A 14 18.44 0.75 7.79
CA ARG A 14 18.60 2.13 7.29
C ARG A 14 17.24 2.81 7.09
N PHE A 15 16.29 2.11 6.48
CA PHE A 15 14.94 2.64 6.26
C PHE A 15 14.21 2.89 7.59
N ARG A 16 14.22 1.91 8.51
CA ARG A 16 13.62 2.05 9.85
C ARG A 16 14.22 3.23 10.62
N ASN A 17 15.53 3.43 10.56
CA ASN A 17 16.20 4.57 11.19
C ASN A 17 15.69 5.91 10.63
N ILE A 18 15.46 6.03 9.32
CA ILE A 18 14.91 7.25 8.71
C ILE A 18 13.48 7.50 9.22
N ILE A 19 12.65 6.47 9.27
CA ILE A 19 11.28 6.57 9.80
C ILE A 19 11.27 7.03 11.27
N GLN A 20 12.18 6.49 12.08
CA GLN A 20 12.36 6.90 13.48
C GLN A 20 12.85 8.35 13.62
N GLN A 21 13.78 8.79 12.76
CA GLN A 21 14.22 10.19 12.71
C GLN A 21 13.09 11.15 12.34
N MET A 22 12.10 10.68 11.58
CA MET A 22 10.87 11.43 11.27
C MET A 22 9.85 11.43 12.42
N GLY A 23 10.13 10.74 13.53
CA GLY A 23 9.28 10.70 14.72
C GLY A 23 8.24 9.59 14.73
N TYR A 24 8.40 8.53 13.92
CA TYR A 24 7.50 7.40 13.85
C TYR A 24 8.19 6.11 14.31
N ASP A 25 7.50 5.29 15.09
CA ASP A 25 8.08 4.05 15.62
C ASP A 25 8.34 3.02 14.50
N HIS A 26 7.48 3.00 13.49
CA HIS A 26 7.60 2.12 12.33
C HIS A 26 6.86 2.65 11.09
N ALA A 27 7.10 2.05 9.92
CA ALA A 27 6.62 2.55 8.64
C ALA A 27 5.08 2.50 8.52
N PHE A 28 4.45 1.52 9.16
CA PHE A 28 2.99 1.45 9.25
C PHE A 28 2.40 2.70 9.91
N ASP A 29 2.91 3.16 11.06
CA ASP A 29 2.41 4.36 11.73
C ASP A 29 2.59 5.62 10.87
N TYR A 30 3.73 5.71 10.20
CA TYR A 30 3.99 6.79 9.25
C TYR A 30 2.97 6.83 8.11
N VAL A 31 2.58 5.67 7.57
CA VAL A 31 1.56 5.61 6.51
C VAL A 31 0.20 6.00 7.05
N ILE A 32 -0.22 5.43 8.18
CA ILE A 32 -1.55 5.68 8.76
C ILE A 32 -1.71 7.14 9.22
N SER A 33 -0.64 7.82 9.64
CA SER A 33 -0.69 9.25 10.01
C SER A 33 -0.88 10.21 8.82
N HIS A 34 -0.59 9.75 7.60
CA HIS A 34 -0.71 10.55 6.37
C HIS A 34 -1.85 10.04 5.49
N GLN A 35 -3.07 10.13 5.99
CA GLN A 35 -4.28 9.77 5.24
C GLN A 35 -4.32 10.51 3.89
N GLU A 36 -4.89 9.87 2.87
CA GLU A 36 -5.07 10.41 1.50
C GLU A 36 -3.77 10.67 0.69
N MET A 37 -2.58 10.51 1.28
CA MET A 37 -1.32 10.65 0.55
C MET A 37 -0.98 9.36 -0.21
N SER A 38 -0.52 9.49 -1.46
CA SER A 38 0.02 8.33 -2.18
C SER A 38 1.39 7.92 -1.63
N PHE A 39 1.74 6.64 -1.80
CA PHE A 39 3.06 6.13 -1.43
C PHE A 39 4.20 6.93 -2.07
N GLY A 40 4.05 7.36 -3.33
CA GLY A 40 5.06 8.19 -4.01
C GLY A 40 5.27 9.56 -3.34
N LYS A 41 4.22 10.21 -2.84
CA LYS A 41 4.35 11.49 -2.13
C LYS A 41 4.98 11.31 -0.75
N MET A 42 4.55 10.31 0.00
CA MET A 42 5.13 9.94 1.30
C MET A 42 6.61 9.57 1.15
N TYR A 43 6.94 8.77 0.14
CA TYR A 43 8.32 8.44 -0.21
C TYR A 43 9.15 9.69 -0.51
N GLY A 44 8.59 10.69 -1.21
CA GLY A 44 9.28 11.97 -1.42
C GLY A 44 9.63 12.70 -0.11
N MET A 45 8.80 12.60 0.93
CA MET A 45 9.09 13.15 2.25
C MET A 45 10.19 12.35 2.97
N ILE A 46 10.12 11.02 2.92
CA ILE A 46 11.16 10.13 3.47
C ILE A 46 12.51 10.44 2.79
N HIS A 47 12.51 10.52 1.47
CA HIS A 47 13.70 10.83 0.66
C HIS A 47 14.30 12.20 1.02
N LYS A 48 13.45 13.20 1.32
CA LYS A 48 13.91 14.51 1.80
C LYS A 48 14.49 14.43 3.21
N ALA A 49 13.88 13.66 4.10
CA ALA A 49 14.35 13.48 5.47
C ALA A 49 15.68 12.72 5.55
N ALA A 50 15.89 11.75 4.65
CA ALA A 50 17.09 10.91 4.60
C ALA A 50 18.38 11.66 4.21
N GLY A 51 18.27 12.87 3.64
CA GLY A 51 19.41 13.57 3.02
C GLY A 51 19.93 12.85 1.77
N GLU A 52 20.97 13.39 1.12
CA GLU A 52 21.46 12.90 -0.17
C GLU A 52 22.02 11.47 -0.11
N GLU A 53 22.86 11.15 0.89
CA GLU A 53 23.40 9.78 1.04
C GLU A 53 22.31 8.76 1.41
N GLY A 54 21.41 9.12 2.33
CA GLY A 54 20.32 8.25 2.76
C GLY A 54 19.33 7.98 1.63
N ALA A 55 18.95 9.01 0.88
CA ALA A 55 18.09 8.94 -0.28
C ALA A 55 18.55 7.93 -1.33
N ASN A 56 19.84 7.93 -1.66
CA ASN A 56 20.43 7.01 -2.63
C ASN A 56 20.47 5.55 -2.14
N SER A 57 20.22 5.32 -0.86
CA SER A 57 20.26 4.00 -0.22
C SER A 57 18.88 3.34 -0.06
N ILE A 58 17.80 4.02 -0.46
CA ILE A 58 16.43 3.52 -0.36
C ILE A 58 15.67 3.71 -1.68
N CYS A 59 14.59 2.95 -1.88
CA CYS A 59 13.70 3.11 -3.03
C CYS A 59 12.23 2.98 -2.59
N LEU A 60 11.28 3.36 -3.45
CA LEU A 60 9.84 3.25 -3.16
C LEU A 60 9.45 1.81 -2.79
N ARG A 61 10.05 0.80 -3.43
CA ARG A 61 9.75 -0.61 -3.13
C ARG A 61 10.12 -0.97 -1.70
N HIS A 62 11.27 -0.51 -1.21
CA HIS A 62 11.66 -0.72 0.19
C HIS A 62 10.64 -0.16 1.17
N PHE A 63 10.09 1.02 0.89
CA PHE A 63 9.05 1.61 1.72
C PHE A 63 7.80 0.73 1.78
N ILE A 64 7.32 0.29 0.63
CA ILE A 64 6.13 -0.57 0.55
C ILE A 64 6.36 -1.91 1.26
N GLU A 65 7.52 -2.54 1.07
CA GLU A 65 7.85 -3.80 1.76
C GLU A 65 7.94 -3.61 3.27
N VAL A 66 8.63 -2.58 3.77
CA VAL A 66 8.74 -2.34 5.22
C VAL A 66 7.39 -1.97 5.83
N TYR A 67 6.55 -1.23 5.10
CA TYR A 67 5.18 -0.95 5.50
C TYR A 67 4.39 -2.24 5.76
N TYR A 68 4.43 -3.19 4.83
CA TYR A 68 3.71 -4.47 5.00
C TYR A 68 4.33 -5.37 6.07
N LEU A 69 5.66 -5.42 6.19
CA LEU A 69 6.33 -6.17 7.26
C LEU A 69 6.02 -5.60 8.65
N ASP A 70 5.95 -4.28 8.79
CA ASP A 70 5.53 -3.65 10.03
C ASP A 70 4.05 -3.92 10.32
N ALA A 71 3.18 -3.84 9.30
CA ALA A 71 1.77 -4.19 9.46
C ALA A 71 1.54 -5.65 9.90
N GLU A 72 2.27 -6.59 9.31
CA GLU A 72 2.28 -7.99 9.70
C GLU A 72 2.67 -8.16 11.17
N ARG A 73 3.78 -7.53 11.59
CA ARG A 73 4.24 -7.58 12.98
C ARG A 73 3.20 -7.04 13.97
N GLU A 74 2.46 -6.01 13.58
CA GLU A 74 1.38 -5.43 14.38
C GLU A 74 0.03 -6.18 14.26
N GLY A 75 -0.04 -7.27 13.48
CA GLY A 75 -1.28 -8.01 13.25
C GLY A 75 -2.33 -7.24 12.43
N LYS A 76 -1.90 -6.25 11.63
CA LYS A 76 -2.73 -5.32 10.84
C LYS A 76 -2.53 -5.46 9.33
N LEU A 77 -2.12 -6.64 8.87
CA LEU A 77 -1.77 -6.86 7.47
C LEU A 77 -2.96 -6.68 6.53
N ARG A 78 -4.16 -7.11 6.95
CA ARG A 78 -5.42 -6.93 6.20
C ARG A 78 -5.72 -5.46 6.01
N GLU A 79 -5.68 -4.70 7.09
CA GLU A 79 -5.91 -3.25 7.11
C GLU A 79 -4.88 -2.52 6.25
N ALA A 80 -3.62 -2.95 6.29
CA ALA A 80 -2.58 -2.37 5.46
C ALA A 80 -2.82 -2.57 3.97
N PHE A 81 -3.31 -3.75 3.57
CA PHE A 81 -3.63 -4.09 2.19
C PHE A 81 -4.85 -3.32 1.67
N MET A 82 -5.88 -3.15 2.51
CA MET A 82 -7.02 -2.28 2.24
C MET A 82 -6.59 -0.82 2.09
N GLU A 83 -5.76 -0.32 2.99
CA GLU A 83 -5.31 1.07 2.99
C GLU A 83 -4.47 1.39 1.74
N ALA A 84 -3.69 0.42 1.25
CA ALA A 84 -3.01 0.57 -0.04
C ALA A 84 -4.00 0.72 -1.21
N LEU A 85 -5.12 -0.02 -1.20
CA LEU A 85 -6.18 0.12 -2.19
C LEU A 85 -6.87 1.49 -2.09
N VAL A 86 -7.22 1.94 -0.88
CA VAL A 86 -7.79 3.27 -0.61
C VAL A 86 -6.91 4.36 -1.23
N ARG A 87 -5.59 4.30 -1.01
CA ARG A 87 -4.64 5.27 -1.57
C ARG A 87 -4.61 5.24 -3.09
N SER A 88 -4.71 4.05 -3.68
CA SER A 88 -4.82 3.92 -5.14
C SER A 88 -6.10 4.59 -5.66
N PHE A 89 -7.25 4.36 -5.00
CA PHE A 89 -8.50 5.08 -5.29
C PHE A 89 -8.35 6.60 -5.18
N CYS A 90 -7.83 7.10 -4.06
CA CYS A 90 -7.61 8.54 -3.85
C CYS A 90 -6.61 9.15 -4.84
N GLN A 91 -5.72 8.35 -5.43
CA GLN A 91 -4.76 8.83 -6.42
C GLN A 91 -5.37 8.88 -7.84
N PHE A 92 -6.05 7.81 -8.27
CA PHE A 92 -6.46 7.65 -9.66
C PHE A 92 -7.96 7.84 -9.91
N MET A 93 -8.79 7.78 -8.86
CA MET A 93 -10.25 7.86 -8.95
C MET A 93 -10.87 8.89 -7.99
N ARG A 94 -10.26 10.07 -7.86
CA ARG A 94 -10.75 11.17 -6.99
C ARG A 94 -12.18 11.64 -7.25
N SER A 95 -12.66 11.48 -8.49
CA SER A 95 -14.05 11.80 -8.85
C SER A 95 -15.03 10.69 -8.47
N GLY A 96 -14.53 9.61 -7.87
CA GLY A 96 -15.29 8.44 -7.49
C GLY A 96 -15.73 7.55 -8.64
N TRP A 97 -16.47 6.51 -8.25
CA TRP A 97 -16.92 5.41 -9.08
C TRP A 97 -17.98 5.83 -10.09
N SER A 98 -17.89 5.32 -11.32
CA SER A 98 -18.95 5.43 -12.33
C SER A 98 -18.74 4.45 -13.48
N MET A 99 -19.77 4.30 -14.31
CA MET A 99 -19.76 3.39 -15.46
C MET A 99 -19.27 4.04 -16.77
N GLY A 100 -18.86 5.32 -16.75
CA GLY A 100 -18.40 6.02 -17.94
C GLY A 100 -17.03 5.52 -18.46
N LYS A 101 -16.78 5.63 -19.78
CA LYS A 101 -15.53 5.14 -20.42
C LYS A 101 -14.26 5.69 -19.76
N LYS A 102 -14.19 7.01 -19.50
CA LYS A 102 -13.04 7.63 -18.83
C LYS A 102 -12.81 7.11 -17.41
N VAL A 103 -13.88 6.70 -16.73
CA VAL A 103 -13.78 6.14 -15.37
C VAL A 103 -13.39 4.67 -15.40
N ARG A 104 -13.72 3.93 -16.47
CA ARG A 104 -13.16 2.59 -16.70
C ARG A 104 -11.63 2.62 -16.81
N GLU A 105 -11.06 3.60 -17.49
CA GLU A 105 -9.59 3.75 -17.57
C GLU A 105 -8.98 4.02 -16.18
N ARG A 106 -9.59 4.90 -15.40
CA ARG A 106 -9.17 5.18 -14.01
C ARG A 106 -9.30 3.96 -13.08
N ARG A 107 -10.33 3.13 -13.27
CA ARG A 107 -10.50 1.84 -12.57
C ARG A 107 -9.33 0.89 -12.85
N ILE A 108 -8.91 0.81 -14.11
CA ILE A 108 -7.73 0.03 -14.50
C ILE A 108 -6.46 0.60 -13.84
N ASP A 109 -6.30 1.92 -13.79
CA ASP A 109 -5.17 2.55 -13.09
C ASP A 109 -5.17 2.23 -11.60
N VAL A 110 -6.34 2.27 -10.93
CA VAL A 110 -6.44 1.90 -9.51
C VAL A 110 -5.99 0.46 -9.28
N PHE A 111 -6.52 -0.48 -10.06
CA PHE A 111 -6.20 -1.90 -9.91
C PHE A 111 -4.73 -2.20 -10.24
N SER A 112 -4.23 -1.71 -11.39
CA SER A 112 -2.87 -1.98 -11.85
C SER A 112 -1.78 -1.33 -11.01
N ARG A 113 -2.12 -0.28 -10.25
CA ARG A 113 -1.19 0.43 -9.36
C ARG A 113 -1.51 0.21 -7.88
N TRP A 114 -2.38 -0.74 -7.56
CA TRP A 114 -2.59 -1.18 -6.20
C TRP A 114 -1.36 -1.98 -5.74
N GLU A 115 -0.59 -1.34 -4.86
CA GLU A 115 0.66 -1.87 -4.33
C GLU A 115 0.44 -3.12 -3.46
N SER A 116 1.09 -4.23 -3.81
CA SER A 116 1.16 -5.47 -3.03
C SER A 116 2.60 -5.75 -2.58
N PRO A 117 2.79 -6.43 -1.43
CA PRO A 117 4.12 -6.89 -1.03
C PRO A 117 4.62 -7.98 -1.98
N SER A 118 5.94 -8.19 -2.05
CA SER A 118 6.51 -9.27 -2.87
C SER A 118 6.49 -10.58 -2.11
N TYR A 119 6.71 -10.53 -0.79
CA TYR A 119 6.74 -11.68 0.09
C TYR A 119 6.56 -11.24 1.54
N ILE A 120 5.70 -11.93 2.28
CA ILE A 120 5.44 -11.72 3.71
C ILE A 120 5.43 -13.09 4.39
N SER A 121 6.36 -13.30 5.31
CA SER A 121 6.69 -14.64 5.82
C SER A 121 5.57 -15.34 6.60
N SER A 122 4.72 -14.60 7.32
CA SER A 122 3.68 -15.21 8.17
C SER A 122 2.52 -15.79 7.39
N LEU A 123 2.21 -15.23 6.22
CA LEU A 123 1.16 -15.76 5.35
C LEU A 123 1.68 -16.87 4.43
N ASP A 124 3.00 -16.94 4.23
CA ASP A 124 3.67 -17.81 3.25
C ASP A 124 3.05 -17.72 1.84
N TRP A 125 2.47 -16.56 1.53
CA TRP A 125 1.84 -16.32 0.24
C TRP A 125 2.88 -16.10 -0.85
N SER A 126 2.74 -16.88 -1.91
CA SER A 126 3.34 -16.63 -3.21
C SER A 126 2.84 -15.33 -3.82
N TYR A 127 3.59 -14.82 -4.80
CA TYR A 127 3.15 -13.67 -5.59
C TYR A 127 1.78 -13.92 -6.25
N GLU A 128 1.56 -15.14 -6.76
CA GLU A 128 0.30 -15.55 -7.38
C GLU A 128 -0.89 -15.52 -6.41
N GLU A 129 -0.67 -15.79 -5.12
CA GLU A 129 -1.73 -15.71 -4.09
C GLU A 129 -2.08 -14.26 -3.76
N TRP A 130 -1.09 -13.37 -3.68
CA TRP A 130 -1.34 -11.94 -3.55
C TRP A 130 -2.15 -11.39 -4.74
N GLU A 131 -1.76 -11.75 -5.97
CA GLU A 131 -2.49 -11.30 -7.17
C GLU A 131 -3.89 -11.92 -7.23
N ARG A 132 -4.07 -13.20 -6.88
CA ARG A 132 -5.40 -13.82 -6.80
C ARG A 132 -6.31 -13.12 -5.78
N CYS A 133 -5.76 -12.74 -4.62
CA CYS A 133 -6.50 -11.98 -3.62
C CYS A 133 -6.91 -10.60 -4.18
N LYS A 134 -6.00 -9.88 -4.84
CA LYS A 134 -6.31 -8.60 -5.49
C LYS A 134 -7.40 -8.73 -6.53
N GLU A 135 -7.29 -9.71 -7.42
CA GLU A 135 -8.29 -9.99 -8.46
C GLU A 135 -9.66 -10.31 -7.85
N GLY A 136 -9.68 -11.14 -6.80
CA GLY A 136 -10.90 -11.48 -6.07
C GLY A 136 -11.56 -10.25 -5.44
N VAL A 137 -10.81 -9.50 -4.62
CA VAL A 137 -11.31 -8.25 -4.00
C VAL A 137 -11.81 -7.27 -5.06
N TRP A 138 -11.07 -7.10 -6.16
CA TRP A 138 -11.47 -6.17 -7.22
C TRP A 138 -12.76 -6.59 -7.90
N ALA A 139 -12.88 -7.88 -8.25
CA ALA A 139 -14.09 -8.44 -8.85
C ALA A 139 -15.29 -8.31 -7.90
N GLU A 140 -15.09 -8.50 -6.60
CA GLU A 140 -16.13 -8.33 -5.59
C GLU A 140 -16.58 -6.87 -5.48
N ILE A 141 -15.65 -5.90 -5.48
CA ILE A 141 -16.00 -4.47 -5.53
C ILE A 141 -16.83 -4.18 -6.79
N GLU A 142 -16.46 -4.71 -7.96
CA GLU A 142 -17.24 -4.51 -9.18
C GLU A 142 -18.66 -5.11 -9.08
N GLN A 143 -18.81 -6.26 -8.42
CA GLN A 143 -20.10 -6.92 -8.21
C GLN A 143 -20.99 -6.17 -7.20
N LEU A 144 -20.40 -5.66 -6.11
CA LEU A 144 -21.09 -4.83 -5.13
C LEU A 144 -21.62 -3.53 -5.74
N ASN A 145 -21.12 -3.14 -6.92
CA ASN A 145 -21.54 -1.98 -7.70
C ASN A 145 -21.70 -0.71 -6.83
N PRO A 146 -20.59 -0.12 -6.36
CA PRO A 146 -20.60 1.00 -5.45
C PRO A 146 -21.43 2.17 -6.00
N PRO A 147 -22.01 3.01 -5.13
CA PRO A 147 -22.79 4.14 -5.58
C PRO A 147 -21.95 5.08 -6.46
N PRO A 148 -22.58 5.84 -7.37
CA PRO A 148 -21.88 6.86 -8.15
C PRO A 148 -21.09 7.80 -7.24
N GLU A 149 -19.92 8.21 -7.70
CA GLU A 149 -18.99 9.08 -6.98
C GLU A 149 -18.37 8.45 -5.71
N TRP A 150 -18.57 7.15 -5.47
CA TRP A 150 -17.88 6.44 -4.39
C TRP A 150 -16.37 6.44 -4.56
N CYS A 151 -15.65 6.95 -3.57
CA CYS A 151 -14.21 6.83 -3.40
C CYS A 151 -13.96 6.52 -1.92
N PRO A 152 -13.41 5.35 -1.55
CA PRO A 152 -13.17 5.04 -0.15
C PRO A 152 -12.18 6.04 0.43
N LEU A 153 -12.40 6.47 1.68
CA LEU A 153 -11.54 7.42 2.39
C LEU A 153 -10.62 6.76 3.41
N CYS A 154 -10.96 5.55 3.85
CA CYS A 154 -10.17 4.77 4.80
C CYS A 154 -10.51 3.27 4.68
N CYS A 155 -9.71 2.43 5.34
CA CYS A 155 -9.94 0.98 5.37
C CYS A 155 -11.27 0.56 6.01
N GLN A 156 -11.97 1.42 6.76
CA GLN A 156 -13.27 1.12 7.38
C GLN A 156 -14.46 1.30 6.42
N ASP A 157 -14.22 1.65 5.16
CA ASP A 157 -15.26 1.74 4.13
C ASP A 157 -16.02 0.41 4.02
N THR A 158 -17.37 0.48 4.00
CA THR A 158 -18.23 -0.70 4.06
C THR A 158 -18.09 -1.61 2.84
N VAL A 159 -17.91 -1.03 1.64
CA VAL A 159 -17.73 -1.81 0.41
C VAL A 159 -16.38 -2.54 0.46
N LEU A 160 -15.32 -1.85 0.90
CA LEU A 160 -14.01 -2.47 1.04
C LEU A 160 -14.02 -3.59 2.10
N GLN A 161 -14.63 -3.35 3.26
CA GLN A 161 -14.73 -4.35 4.32
C GLN A 161 -15.43 -5.62 3.82
N GLN A 162 -16.57 -5.46 3.13
CA GLN A 162 -17.32 -6.58 2.56
C GLN A 162 -16.52 -7.31 1.48
N ALA A 163 -15.84 -6.58 0.57
CA ALA A 163 -15.05 -7.20 -0.48
C ALA A 163 -13.88 -8.04 0.09
N PHE A 164 -13.22 -7.53 1.13
CA PHE A 164 -12.14 -8.24 1.79
C PHE A 164 -12.61 -9.37 2.70
N GLU A 165 -13.81 -9.31 3.27
CA GLU A 165 -14.35 -10.43 4.07
C GLU A 165 -14.45 -11.72 3.24
N ASN A 166 -14.74 -11.59 1.94
CA ASN A 166 -14.92 -12.72 1.03
C ASN A 166 -13.59 -13.27 0.45
N HIS A 167 -12.53 -12.45 0.41
CA HIS A 167 -11.29 -12.77 -0.31
C HIS A 167 -10.02 -12.73 0.54
N TRP A 168 -10.08 -12.19 1.75
CA TRP A 168 -8.99 -12.27 2.70
C TRP A 168 -8.98 -13.64 3.38
N PRO A 169 -7.82 -14.27 3.60
CA PRO A 169 -7.74 -15.54 4.28
C PRO A 169 -8.28 -15.41 5.69
N GLN A 170 -9.22 -16.30 6.05
CA GLN A 170 -9.65 -16.45 7.42
C GLN A 170 -8.50 -17.14 8.18
N THR A 171 -7.82 -16.38 9.02
CA THR A 171 -6.85 -16.89 10.00
C THR A 171 -7.54 -17.66 11.11
#